data_AF-H1VR18-F1
#
_entry.id   AF-H1VR18-F1
#
_cell.length_a   1.000
_cell.length_b   1.000
_cell.length_c   1.000
_cell.angle_alpha   90.00
_cell.angle_beta   90.00
_cell.angle_gamma   90.00
#
_symmetry.space_group_name_H-M   'P 1'
#
loop_
_entity.id
_entity.type
_entity.pdbx_description
1 polymer ?
#
loop_
_entity_poly.entity_id
_entity_poly.type
_entity_poly.pdbx_seq_one_letter_code
_entity_poly.pdbx_strand_id
1 'polypeptide(L)'
;MESHGIARTARKPRTEAQIQSDLAKIETLRSVEAALLRAARPSADTDTDTPDLDPAATLALTTKLLRLNPEHYTAWNVRRRCLTCGSLSKPSPGPSPSAPPASSSAACTPPPSSAAALPSSSAATRPAQPSPAGPGSGRSGTTVEHASSIEDRVRDAAEGDKPAGEQKDGKAHATDEVVATLKNELNFTIPLLLEFPKSYWIWKYRSWLLQQAVDLLPRPLARRVWQEELGLVSKMLSKDRRNFHAWGYRRKVVAVLESAALGGESLVESEFAYTTSMIKMDLSNFSAWHSRSNLMSRLLEERGADDAVRQKFLEDELELVREALNVGPEDQSLWFYHRFLVQDMTEADGRSKIAPNLSRDKRARYVRCEIDGIKELLEDYDDIVWIYKALLDYTIALPKLEGRAPDNGEVTDLGAWMAEVRRLDPMRNGRWDDLEKECGLL
;
A
#
# COMPACT_ATOMS: atom_id res chain seq x y z
N MET A 1 -16.54 -8.88 -9.94
CA MET A 1 -15.34 -9.76 -9.81
C MET A 1 -14.79 -10.02 -11.19
N GLU A 2 -13.71 -9.33 -11.61
CA GLU A 2 -13.00 -9.69 -12.84
C GLU A 2 -12.25 -11.01 -12.60
N SER A 3 -12.68 -12.04 -13.33
CA SER A 3 -12.14 -13.40 -13.27
C SER A 3 -10.70 -13.44 -13.78
N HIS A 4 -9.72 -13.39 -12.87
CA HIS A 4 -8.33 -13.78 -13.19
C HIS A 4 -8.11 -15.30 -13.11
N GLY A 5 -9.18 -16.10 -13.11
CA GLY A 5 -9.09 -17.50 -13.46
C GLY A 5 -9.24 -17.65 -14.96
N ILE A 6 -8.28 -18.28 -15.63
CA ILE A 6 -8.59 -18.95 -16.90
C ILE A 6 -9.73 -19.92 -16.55
N ALA A 7 -10.94 -19.65 -17.04
CA ALA A 7 -12.08 -20.52 -16.80
C ALA A 7 -11.66 -21.93 -17.22
N ARG A 8 -11.57 -22.85 -16.25
CA ARG A 8 -11.32 -24.27 -16.50
C ARG A 8 -12.61 -24.87 -17.04
N THR A 9 -13.05 -24.41 -18.21
CA THR A 9 -13.97 -25.18 -19.03
C THR A 9 -13.24 -26.46 -19.42
N ALA A 10 -13.96 -27.59 -19.54
CA ALA A 10 -13.39 -28.78 -20.16
C ALA A 10 -12.69 -28.32 -21.45
N ARG A 11 -11.36 -28.51 -21.55
CA ARG A 11 -10.55 -27.99 -22.65
C ARG A 11 -11.16 -28.48 -23.96
N LYS A 12 -11.99 -27.66 -24.60
CA LYS A 12 -12.30 -27.85 -26.01
C LYS A 12 -10.95 -27.83 -26.72
N PRO A 13 -10.65 -28.80 -27.61
CA PRO A 13 -9.44 -28.74 -28.41
C PRO A 13 -9.35 -27.34 -29.02
N ARG A 14 -8.21 -26.67 -28.84
CA ARG A 14 -8.01 -25.36 -29.48
C ARG A 14 -8.23 -25.54 -30.98
N THR A 15 -8.94 -24.60 -31.60
CA THR A 15 -9.10 -24.66 -33.05
C THR A 15 -7.74 -24.44 -33.71
N GLU A 16 -7.55 -24.94 -34.94
CA GLU A 16 -6.32 -24.72 -35.70
C GLU A 16 -6.01 -23.21 -35.81
N ALA A 17 -7.02 -22.39 -36.03
CA ALA A 17 -6.88 -20.93 -36.05
C ALA A 17 -6.37 -20.34 -34.72
N GLN A 18 -6.83 -20.84 -33.58
CA GLN A 18 -6.32 -20.41 -32.26
C GLN A 18 -4.86 -20.83 -32.06
N ILE A 19 -4.50 -22.05 -32.47
CA ILE A 19 -3.13 -22.56 -32.39
C ILE A 19 -2.20 -21.69 -33.26
N GLN A 20 -2.57 -21.43 -34.51
CA GLN A 20 -1.78 -20.57 -35.41
C GLN A 20 -1.66 -19.14 -34.87
N SER A 21 -2.73 -18.59 -34.28
CA SER A 21 -2.68 -17.28 -33.62
C SER A 21 -1.71 -17.26 -32.42
N ASP A 22 -1.74 -18.29 -31.57
CA ASP A 22 -0.83 -18.43 -30.43
C ASP A 22 0.63 -18.60 -30.90
N LEU A 23 0.88 -19.42 -31.93
CA LEU A 23 2.21 -19.61 -32.52
C LEU A 23 2.78 -18.30 -33.07
N ALA A 24 1.98 -17.53 -33.81
CA ALA A 24 2.40 -16.22 -34.33
C ALA A 24 2.74 -15.22 -33.21
N LYS A 25 1.99 -15.24 -32.10
CA LYS A 25 2.31 -14.43 -30.90
C LYS A 25 3.63 -14.87 -30.25
N ILE A 26 3.85 -16.18 -30.12
CA ILE A 26 5.09 -16.75 -29.56
C ILE A 26 6.28 -16.38 -30.42
N GLU A 27 6.17 -16.51 -31.75
CA GLU A 27 7.22 -16.13 -32.69
C GLU A 27 7.54 -14.64 -32.60
N THR A 28 6.51 -13.80 -32.55
CA THR A 28 6.67 -12.35 -32.37
C THR A 28 7.40 -12.04 -31.07
N LEU A 29 7.01 -12.65 -29.95
CA LEU A 29 7.64 -12.45 -28.65
C LEU A 29 9.12 -12.86 -28.68
N ARG A 30 9.44 -14.05 -29.21
CA ARG A 30 10.82 -14.54 -29.34
C ARG A 30 11.68 -13.66 -30.23
N SER A 31 11.12 -13.18 -31.34
CA SER A 31 11.83 -12.30 -32.28
C SER A 31 12.20 -10.97 -31.62
N VAL A 32 11.25 -10.37 -30.89
CA VAL A 32 11.48 -9.10 -30.16
C VAL A 32 12.47 -9.30 -29.01
N GLU A 33 12.36 -10.39 -28.26
CA GLU A 33 13.31 -10.73 -27.18
C GLU A 33 14.73 -10.92 -27.74
N ALA A 34 14.90 -11.67 -28.82
CA ALA A 34 16.20 -11.86 -29.46
C ALA A 34 16.78 -10.55 -30.00
N ALA A 35 15.95 -9.67 -30.56
CA ALA A 35 16.36 -8.33 -30.99
C ALA A 35 16.82 -7.47 -29.80
N LEU A 36 16.08 -7.49 -28.68
CA LEU A 36 16.44 -6.79 -27.46
C LEU A 36 17.78 -7.28 -26.90
N LEU A 37 18.02 -8.59 -26.87
CA LEU A 37 19.28 -9.16 -26.40
C LEU A 37 20.47 -8.85 -27.30
N ARG A 38 20.24 -8.66 -28.62
CA ARG A 38 21.28 -8.17 -29.53
C ARG A 38 21.58 -6.69 -29.30
N ALA A 39 20.55 -5.86 -29.18
CA ALA A 39 20.71 -4.42 -28.93
C ALA A 39 21.32 -4.13 -27.55
N ALA A 40 21.00 -4.93 -26.53
CA ALA A 40 21.46 -4.73 -25.16
C ALA A 40 22.85 -5.31 -24.84
N ARG A 41 23.52 -5.92 -25.82
CA ARG A 41 24.86 -6.51 -25.63
C ARG A 41 25.91 -5.38 -25.55
N PRO A 42 26.82 -5.39 -24.56
CA PRO A 42 27.99 -4.53 -24.59
C PRO A 42 28.84 -4.85 -25.82
N SER A 43 29.38 -3.83 -26.50
CA SER A 43 30.41 -4.02 -27.52
C SER A 43 31.60 -4.74 -26.89
N ALA A 44 32.12 -5.78 -27.56
CA ALA A 44 33.30 -6.51 -27.10
C ALA A 44 34.62 -5.83 -27.49
N ASP A 45 34.58 -4.77 -28.33
CA ASP A 45 35.74 -4.31 -29.10
C ASP A 45 36.11 -2.82 -28.94
N THR A 46 35.71 -2.16 -27.84
CA THR A 46 36.11 -0.77 -27.61
C THR A 46 36.54 -0.54 -26.17
N ASP A 47 37.80 -0.11 -25.97
CA ASP A 47 38.40 0.38 -24.70
C ASP A 47 37.74 1.66 -24.15
N THR A 48 36.48 1.93 -24.51
CA THR A 48 35.68 3.06 -24.04
C THR A 48 34.47 2.52 -23.25
N ASP A 49 34.37 2.90 -21.98
CA ASP A 49 33.33 2.50 -21.01
C ASP A 49 31.89 2.91 -21.37
N THR A 50 31.64 3.36 -22.60
CA THR A 50 30.32 3.74 -23.11
C THR A 50 29.81 2.69 -24.08
N PRO A 51 28.85 1.83 -23.67
CA PRO A 51 28.22 0.90 -24.59
C PRO A 51 27.51 1.67 -25.72
N ASP A 52 27.79 1.28 -26.96
CA ASP A 52 27.19 1.78 -28.21
C ASP A 52 25.72 1.31 -28.34
N LEU A 53 24.93 1.60 -27.31
CA LEU A 53 23.49 1.35 -27.24
C LEU A 53 22.80 2.48 -27.99
N ASP A 54 22.07 2.17 -29.07
CA ASP A 54 21.02 3.07 -29.56
C ASP A 54 19.89 3.08 -28.51
N PRO A 55 19.76 4.13 -27.68
CA PRO A 55 18.82 4.14 -26.58
C PRO A 55 17.38 4.20 -27.10
N ALA A 56 17.14 4.90 -28.22
CA ALA A 56 15.81 5.05 -28.80
C ALA A 56 15.30 3.71 -29.35
N ALA A 57 16.11 2.99 -30.13
CA ALA A 57 15.74 1.67 -30.64
C ALA A 57 15.55 0.66 -29.49
N THR A 58 16.42 0.70 -28.48
CA THR A 58 16.32 -0.20 -27.32
C THR A 58 15.04 0.08 -26.50
N LEU A 59 14.70 1.34 -26.27
CA LEU A 59 13.45 1.73 -25.61
C LEU A 59 12.23 1.30 -26.44
N ALA A 60 12.27 1.40 -27.78
CA ALA A 60 11.18 0.92 -28.64
C ALA A 60 10.99 -0.60 -28.55
N LEU A 61 12.08 -1.38 -28.55
CA LEU A 61 12.04 -2.83 -28.37
C LEU A 61 11.47 -3.22 -27.00
N THR A 62 11.90 -2.57 -25.92
CA THR A 62 11.33 -2.82 -24.59
C THR A 62 9.86 -2.44 -24.52
N THR A 63 9.42 -1.34 -25.15
CA THR A 63 8.00 -0.97 -25.24
C THR A 63 7.18 -2.07 -25.93
N LYS A 64 7.66 -2.60 -27.06
CA LYS A 64 6.97 -3.69 -27.77
C LYS A 64 6.90 -4.96 -26.93
N LEU A 65 8.00 -5.34 -26.29
CA LEU A 65 8.08 -6.56 -25.48
C LEU A 65 7.20 -6.47 -24.22
N LEU A 66 7.20 -5.32 -23.53
CA LEU A 66 6.44 -5.13 -22.29
C LEU A 66 4.93 -5.00 -22.51
N ARG A 67 4.50 -4.55 -23.70
CA ARG A 67 3.09 -4.64 -24.12
C ARG A 67 2.64 -6.08 -24.36
N LEU A 68 3.55 -6.96 -24.81
CA LEU A 68 3.25 -8.39 -24.98
C LEU A 68 3.33 -9.16 -23.66
N ASN A 69 4.30 -8.84 -22.81
CA ASN A 69 4.56 -9.50 -21.55
C ASN A 69 5.19 -8.54 -20.53
N PRO A 70 4.40 -7.91 -19.65
CA PRO A 70 4.94 -7.04 -18.60
C PRO A 70 5.64 -7.81 -17.48
N GLU A 71 5.56 -9.14 -17.44
CA GLU A 71 6.34 -9.97 -16.48
C GLU A 71 7.79 -10.18 -16.94
N HIS A 72 8.18 -9.63 -18.09
CA HIS A 72 9.52 -9.79 -18.64
C HIS A 72 10.57 -8.94 -17.89
N TYR A 73 11.09 -9.48 -16.79
CA TYR A 73 12.06 -8.84 -15.89
C TYR A 73 13.21 -8.12 -16.60
N THR A 74 13.88 -8.78 -17.54
CA THR A 74 15.05 -8.23 -18.24
C THR A 74 14.71 -6.97 -19.05
N ALA A 75 13.50 -6.88 -19.60
CA ALA A 75 13.09 -5.76 -20.43
C ALA A 75 12.94 -4.48 -19.59
N TRP A 76 12.37 -4.60 -18.39
CA TRP A 76 12.33 -3.50 -17.42
C TRP A 76 13.72 -3.05 -17.01
N ASN A 77 14.65 -3.97 -16.80
CA ASN A 77 16.02 -3.62 -16.41
C ASN A 77 16.80 -2.93 -17.53
N VAL A 78 16.69 -3.43 -18.76
CA VAL A 78 17.30 -2.78 -19.92
C VAL A 78 16.71 -1.38 -20.09
N ARG A 79 15.39 -1.23 -19.99
CA ARG A 79 14.72 0.07 -20.05
C ARG A 79 15.25 1.05 -19.00
N ARG A 80 15.36 0.61 -17.73
CA ARG A 80 15.95 1.42 -16.64
C ARG A 80 17.38 1.83 -16.96
N ARG A 81 18.22 0.91 -17.43
CA ARG A 81 19.62 1.20 -17.80
C ARG A 81 19.70 2.24 -18.91
N CYS A 82 18.91 2.12 -19.96
CA CYS A 82 18.87 3.12 -21.05
C CYS A 82 18.55 4.52 -20.51
N LEU A 83 17.56 4.63 -19.61
CA LEU A 83 17.18 5.92 -19.02
C LEU A 83 18.27 6.47 -18.09
N THR A 84 18.84 5.65 -17.22
CA THR A 84 19.90 6.07 -16.29
C THR A 84 21.19 6.48 -17.00
N CYS A 85 21.54 5.82 -18.11
CA CYS A 85 22.71 6.19 -18.91
C CYS A 85 22.45 7.39 -19.84
N GLY A 86 21.18 7.75 -20.07
CA GLY A 86 20.77 8.85 -20.94
C GLY A 86 20.11 9.99 -20.16
N SER A 87 18.82 10.21 -20.42
CA SER A 87 18.08 11.40 -19.97
C SER A 87 17.80 11.48 -18.46
N LEU A 88 18.02 10.40 -17.69
CA LEU A 88 17.97 10.39 -16.21
C LEU A 88 19.35 10.21 -15.58
N SER A 89 20.42 10.52 -16.30
CA SER A 89 21.78 10.46 -15.76
C SER A 89 21.97 11.44 -14.60
N LYS A 90 22.63 10.98 -13.54
CA LYS A 90 22.98 11.84 -12.40
C LYS A 90 24.14 12.75 -12.83
N PRO A 91 24.11 14.05 -12.49
CA PRO A 91 25.26 14.91 -12.69
C PRO A 91 26.48 14.30 -11.99
N SER A 92 27.58 14.11 -12.73
CA SER A 92 28.81 13.60 -12.14
C SER A 92 29.28 14.58 -11.04
N PRO A 93 29.59 14.12 -9.82
CA PRO A 93 30.31 14.96 -8.88
C PRO A 93 31.62 15.34 -9.56
N GLY A 94 31.87 16.64 -9.74
CA GLY A 94 33.07 17.14 -10.41
C GLY A 94 34.35 16.48 -9.87
N PRO A 95 35.43 16.42 -10.68
CA PRO A 95 36.60 15.63 -10.34
C PRO A 95 37.14 16.04 -8.96
N SER A 96 37.02 15.14 -7.99
CA SER A 96 37.74 15.27 -6.73
C SER A 96 39.23 15.13 -7.02
N PRO A 97 40.11 15.94 -6.41
CA PRO A 97 41.53 15.95 -6.73
C PRO A 97 42.15 14.59 -6.41
N SER A 98 42.84 14.02 -7.40
CA SER A 98 43.43 12.68 -7.38
C SER A 98 44.32 12.47 -6.16
N ALA A 99 44.02 11.44 -5.37
CA ALA A 99 44.96 10.90 -4.38
C ALA A 99 46.04 10.06 -5.10
N PRO A 100 47.30 10.06 -4.63
CA PRO A 100 48.40 9.35 -5.29
C PRO A 100 48.28 7.83 -5.11
N PRO A 101 48.90 7.02 -5.99
CA PRO A 101 48.68 5.57 -6.03
C PRO A 101 49.38 4.87 -4.86
N ALA A 102 48.64 4.01 -4.16
CA ALA A 102 49.20 3.11 -3.17
C ALA A 102 49.57 1.75 -3.81
N SER A 103 50.78 1.30 -3.50
CA SER A 103 51.47 0.12 -3.99
C SER A 103 50.79 -1.21 -3.64
N SER A 104 50.96 -2.17 -4.54
CA SER A 104 50.66 -3.61 -4.39
C SER A 104 51.37 -4.28 -3.21
N SER A 105 50.66 -5.10 -2.43
CA SER A 105 51.14 -6.40 -1.92
C SER A 105 50.03 -7.16 -1.16
N ALA A 106 49.81 -8.43 -1.57
CA ALA A 106 49.53 -9.66 -0.77
C ALA A 106 48.52 -9.63 0.40
N ALA A 107 47.69 -10.64 0.71
CA ALA A 107 47.48 -12.01 0.24
C ALA A 107 46.15 -12.55 0.83
N CYS A 108 45.66 -13.64 0.25
CA CYS A 108 44.46 -14.40 0.58
C CYS A 108 44.47 -15.10 1.96
N THR A 109 43.32 -15.19 2.64
CA THR A 109 42.72 -16.43 3.25
C THR A 109 41.33 -16.14 3.89
N PRO A 110 40.46 -17.15 4.18
CA PRO A 110 39.01 -17.12 3.90
C PRO A 110 38.13 -17.07 5.19
N PRO A 111 36.77 -17.10 5.10
CA PRO A 111 35.88 -16.68 6.18
C PRO A 111 35.45 -17.85 7.08
N PRO A 112 34.89 -17.57 8.27
CA PRO A 112 33.98 -18.49 8.92
C PRO A 112 32.54 -17.96 8.92
N SER A 113 31.66 -18.90 8.60
CA SER A 113 30.22 -18.86 8.71
C SER A 113 29.74 -18.83 10.17
N SER A 114 28.57 -18.23 10.37
CA SER A 114 27.41 -18.78 11.11
C SER A 114 26.85 -17.94 12.26
N ALA A 115 25.51 -17.87 12.22
CA ALA A 115 24.56 -17.84 13.31
C ALA A 115 24.24 -16.51 14.01
N ALA A 116 23.01 -16.06 13.70
CA ALA A 116 21.93 -15.74 14.64
C ALA A 116 22.26 -14.96 15.92
N ALA A 117 21.74 -13.73 16.03
CA ALA A 117 20.79 -13.32 17.08
C ALA A 117 20.50 -11.81 16.96
N LEU A 118 19.21 -11.49 16.80
CA LEU A 118 18.60 -10.28 17.34
C LEU A 118 18.22 -10.58 18.82
N PRO A 119 17.66 -9.63 19.60
CA PRO A 119 17.78 -8.17 19.63
C PRO A 119 17.98 -7.64 21.07
N SER A 120 18.33 -6.35 21.26
CA SER A 120 17.60 -5.48 22.22
C SER A 120 18.19 -4.08 22.41
N SER A 121 17.23 -3.15 22.56
CA SER A 121 17.18 -2.06 23.53
C SER A 121 17.93 -0.75 23.28
N SER A 122 17.12 0.24 22.93
CA SER A 122 16.85 1.49 23.65
C SER A 122 18.02 2.35 24.14
N ALA A 123 18.00 3.62 23.72
CA ALA A 123 18.39 4.74 24.58
C ALA A 123 17.37 5.88 24.41
N ALA A 124 16.72 6.22 25.50
CA ALA A 124 15.87 7.39 25.67
C ALA A 124 16.70 8.57 26.16
N THR A 125 16.41 9.80 25.73
CA THR A 125 16.61 11.01 26.56
C THR A 125 15.67 12.15 26.14
N ARG A 126 14.58 12.32 26.91
CA ARG A 126 14.02 13.52 27.61
C ARG A 126 13.89 14.92 26.92
N PRO A 127 13.02 15.82 27.46
CA PRO A 127 12.04 16.59 26.68
C PRO A 127 12.24 18.11 26.74
N ALA A 128 11.54 18.85 25.87
CA ALA A 128 11.34 20.30 26.02
C ALA A 128 9.84 20.64 25.95
N GLN A 129 9.42 21.53 26.84
CA GLN A 129 8.05 21.98 27.10
C GLN A 129 7.88 23.46 26.67
N PRO A 130 6.69 24.12 26.76
CA PRO A 130 5.96 24.61 25.58
C PRO A 130 5.61 26.12 25.61
N SER A 131 4.89 26.61 24.57
CA SER A 131 3.79 27.65 24.57
C SER A 131 3.82 28.55 23.31
N PRO A 132 2.75 29.30 22.94
CA PRO A 132 1.29 29.06 23.04
C PRO A 132 0.46 29.39 21.74
N ALA A 133 -0.87 29.11 21.79
CA ALA A 133 -1.96 29.27 20.82
C ALA A 133 -2.15 30.70 20.21
N GLY A 134 -2.64 30.94 18.97
CA GLY A 134 -3.97 30.69 18.31
C GLY A 134 -4.46 32.05 17.70
N PRO A 135 -5.63 32.25 17.04
CA PRO A 135 -6.65 31.35 16.43
C PRO A 135 -7.10 31.76 14.98
N GLY A 136 -8.03 31.04 14.34
CA GLY A 136 -8.81 31.58 13.20
C GLY A 136 -9.59 30.59 12.33
N SER A 137 -10.90 30.47 12.57
CA SER A 137 -11.92 29.69 11.84
C SER A 137 -12.20 30.19 10.40
N GLY A 138 -12.57 29.31 9.47
CA GLY A 138 -13.00 29.69 8.12
C GLY A 138 -13.56 28.57 7.22
N ARG A 139 -14.87 28.33 7.35
CA ARG A 139 -15.89 27.76 6.43
C ARG A 139 -15.53 27.14 5.07
N SER A 140 -16.15 25.99 4.81
CA SER A 140 -16.39 25.33 3.52
C SER A 140 -17.10 26.20 2.47
N GLY A 141 -16.76 25.97 1.20
CA GLY A 141 -17.55 26.40 0.03
C GLY A 141 -17.08 25.72 -1.25
N THR A 142 -17.93 24.88 -1.82
CA THR A 142 -17.76 24.21 -3.13
C THR A 142 -18.24 25.15 -4.23
N THR A 143 -17.47 25.38 -5.29
CA THR A 143 -17.99 25.66 -6.65
C THR A 143 -16.94 25.40 -7.71
N VAL A 144 -17.43 24.88 -8.84
CA VAL A 144 -16.72 24.45 -10.04
C VAL A 144 -16.51 25.65 -10.95
N GLU A 145 -15.28 25.93 -11.39
CA GLU A 145 -15.05 26.76 -12.58
C GLU A 145 -13.95 26.19 -13.49
N HIS A 146 -14.14 26.49 -14.78
CA HIS A 146 -13.47 25.96 -15.96
C HIS A 146 -11.95 26.05 -15.95
N ALA A 147 -11.31 24.95 -16.36
CA ALA A 147 -9.90 24.92 -16.73
C ALA A 147 -9.71 25.52 -18.13
N SER A 148 -9.33 26.80 -18.20
CA SER A 148 -8.63 27.35 -19.36
C SER A 148 -7.14 26.99 -19.31
N SER A 149 -6.53 26.87 -20.48
CA SER A 149 -5.19 26.32 -20.71
C SER A 149 -4.07 27.00 -19.92
N ILE A 150 -3.09 26.19 -19.50
CA ILE A 150 -2.02 26.47 -18.53
C ILE A 150 -0.82 27.26 -19.13
N GLU A 151 -0.93 27.74 -20.37
CA GLU A 151 0.18 28.42 -21.04
C GLU A 151 0.47 29.85 -20.50
N ASP A 152 -0.50 30.52 -19.89
CA ASP A 152 -0.39 31.96 -19.59
C ASP A 152 0.11 32.34 -18.18
N ARG A 153 0.38 31.40 -17.27
CA ARG A 153 0.70 31.74 -15.85
C ARG A 153 2.15 31.53 -15.42
N VAL A 154 3.07 31.30 -16.34
CA VAL A 154 4.51 31.10 -16.04
C VAL A 154 5.36 32.36 -16.22
N ARG A 155 4.80 33.50 -16.65
CA ARG A 155 5.61 34.68 -17.01
C ARG A 155 5.84 35.78 -15.95
N ASP A 156 5.08 35.85 -14.86
CA ASP A 156 5.10 37.05 -13.99
C ASP A 156 5.92 36.95 -12.69
N ALA A 157 7.03 36.20 -12.66
CA ALA A 157 7.88 36.12 -11.46
C ALA A 157 9.39 36.31 -11.72
N ALA A 158 9.77 37.00 -12.80
CA ALA A 158 11.19 37.21 -13.10
C ALA A 158 11.47 38.58 -13.74
N GLU A 159 11.36 39.66 -12.97
CA GLU A 159 12.09 40.90 -13.25
C GLU A 159 12.92 41.32 -12.02
N GLY A 160 14.24 41.31 -12.20
CA GLY A 160 15.22 41.63 -11.18
C GLY A 160 16.62 41.05 -11.50
N ASP A 161 17.30 41.69 -12.45
CA ASP A 161 18.75 41.74 -12.68
C ASP A 161 19.55 40.50 -13.17
N LYS A 162 20.35 40.70 -14.25
CA LYS A 162 21.32 39.77 -14.89
C LYS A 162 22.68 40.52 -15.02
N PRO A 163 23.87 39.87 -15.19
CA PRO A 163 24.06 38.53 -15.75
C PRO A 163 25.08 37.60 -15.04
N ALA A 164 24.76 36.30 -15.03
CA ALA A 164 25.71 35.19 -15.10
C ALA A 164 25.09 34.17 -16.07
N GLY A 165 25.40 34.32 -17.37
CA GLY A 165 24.50 33.98 -18.47
C GLY A 165 24.54 32.57 -19.03
N GLU A 166 25.50 31.71 -18.68
CA GLU A 166 25.66 30.43 -19.42
C GLU A 166 25.31 29.18 -18.58
N GLN A 167 25.41 29.24 -17.25
CA GLN A 167 25.13 28.08 -16.38
C GLN A 167 23.65 27.93 -16.01
N LYS A 168 22.86 29.01 -16.05
CA LYS A 168 21.45 29.01 -15.63
C LYS A 168 20.54 28.40 -16.70
N ASP A 169 20.82 28.66 -17.97
CA ASP A 169 20.02 28.20 -19.11
C ASP A 169 20.21 26.70 -19.37
N GLY A 170 21.44 26.17 -19.23
CA GLY A 170 21.70 24.72 -19.36
C GLY A 170 21.06 23.87 -18.26
N LYS A 171 21.01 24.37 -17.01
CA LYS A 171 20.39 23.66 -15.88
C LYS A 171 18.85 23.62 -15.99
N ALA A 172 18.25 24.71 -16.49
CA ALA A 172 16.81 24.75 -16.75
C ALA A 172 16.43 23.74 -17.85
N HIS A 173 17.16 23.74 -18.97
CA HIS A 173 16.95 22.79 -20.06
C HIS A 173 17.09 21.32 -19.62
N ALA A 174 18.11 20.99 -18.82
CA ALA A 174 18.29 19.65 -18.27
C ALA A 174 17.15 19.23 -17.33
N THR A 175 16.60 20.16 -16.54
CA THR A 175 15.45 19.89 -15.68
C THR A 175 14.20 19.60 -16.51
N ASP A 176 13.96 20.37 -17.56
CA ASP A 176 12.82 20.17 -18.46
C ASP A 176 12.90 18.82 -19.19
N GLU A 177 14.09 18.40 -19.61
CA GLU A 177 14.31 17.09 -20.22
C GLU A 177 14.01 15.93 -19.25
N VAL A 178 14.43 16.04 -17.98
CA VAL A 178 14.11 15.05 -16.94
C VAL A 178 12.61 15.00 -16.71
N VAL A 179 11.93 16.16 -16.59
CA VAL A 179 10.46 16.23 -16.43
C VAL A 179 9.74 15.57 -17.60
N ALA A 180 10.15 15.89 -18.83
CA ALA A 180 9.55 15.32 -20.04
C ALA A 180 9.74 13.79 -20.09
N THR A 181 10.95 13.31 -19.78
CA THR A 181 11.25 11.88 -19.72
C THR A 181 10.38 11.16 -18.69
N LEU A 182 10.33 11.67 -17.45
CA LEU A 182 9.53 11.07 -16.38
C LEU A 182 8.05 11.03 -16.74
N LYS A 183 7.51 12.12 -17.30
CA LYS A 183 6.12 12.19 -17.73
C LYS A 183 5.82 11.15 -18.81
N ASN A 184 6.69 11.02 -19.81
CA ASN A 184 6.53 10.04 -20.89
C ASN A 184 6.57 8.60 -20.36
N GLU A 185 7.50 8.29 -19.46
CA GLU A 185 7.64 6.96 -18.87
C GLU A 185 6.50 6.60 -17.91
N LEU A 186 6.05 7.56 -17.10
CA LEU A 186 4.86 7.39 -16.27
C LEU A 186 3.63 7.14 -17.15
N ASN A 187 3.44 7.90 -18.23
CA ASN A 187 2.35 7.69 -19.17
C ASN A 187 2.44 6.35 -19.90
N PHE A 188 3.64 5.89 -20.24
CA PHE A 188 3.86 4.57 -20.84
C PHE A 188 3.34 3.42 -19.96
N THR A 189 3.49 3.54 -18.63
CA THR A 189 3.01 2.48 -17.71
C THR A 189 1.49 2.45 -17.52
N ILE A 190 0.76 3.53 -17.82
CA ILE A 190 -0.71 3.61 -17.62
C ILE A 190 -1.46 2.52 -18.40
N PRO A 191 -1.32 2.36 -19.73
CA PRO A 191 -2.03 1.30 -20.45
C PRO A 191 -1.63 -0.10 -19.95
N LEU A 192 -0.37 -0.29 -19.56
CA LEU A 192 0.09 -1.56 -18.99
C LEU A 192 -0.57 -1.86 -17.64
N LEU A 193 -0.74 -0.85 -16.77
CA LEU A 193 -1.46 -1.01 -15.50
C LEU A 193 -2.95 -1.31 -15.72
N LEU A 194 -3.59 -0.72 -16.73
CA LEU A 194 -5.00 -0.97 -17.02
C LEU A 194 -5.26 -2.40 -17.50
N GLU A 195 -4.33 -2.96 -18.25
CA GLU A 195 -4.38 -4.33 -18.80
C GLU A 195 -3.86 -5.37 -17.80
N PHE A 196 -2.77 -5.06 -17.08
CA PHE A 196 -2.08 -5.97 -16.15
C PHE A 196 -1.93 -5.35 -14.75
N PRO A 197 -3.05 -5.04 -14.06
CA PRO A 197 -3.05 -4.26 -12.81
C PRO A 197 -2.36 -4.94 -11.62
N LYS A 198 -2.00 -6.22 -11.75
CA LYS A 198 -1.37 -7.04 -10.72
C LYS A 198 0.09 -7.42 -11.06
N SER A 199 0.67 -6.81 -12.09
CA SER A 199 2.08 -7.03 -12.42
C SER A 199 2.98 -6.31 -11.43
N TYR A 200 3.78 -7.08 -10.68
CA TYR A 200 4.76 -6.53 -9.73
C TYR A 200 5.75 -5.58 -10.42
N TRP A 201 6.15 -5.90 -11.65
CA TRP A 201 7.21 -5.18 -12.34
C TRP A 201 6.78 -3.79 -12.82
N ILE A 202 5.51 -3.63 -13.23
CA ILE A 202 4.99 -2.31 -13.59
C ILE A 202 4.99 -1.39 -12.36
N TRP A 203 4.43 -1.85 -11.23
CA TRP A 203 4.40 -1.07 -9.98
C TRP A 203 5.82 -0.75 -9.46
N LYS A 204 6.74 -1.70 -9.58
CA LYS A 204 8.16 -1.52 -9.18
C LYS A 204 8.88 -0.53 -10.10
N TYR A 205 8.66 -0.60 -11.41
CA TYR A 205 9.25 0.34 -12.37
C TYR A 205 8.70 1.76 -12.15
N ARG A 206 7.38 1.89 -12.01
CA ARG A 206 6.73 3.18 -11.70
C ARG A 206 7.25 3.79 -10.41
N SER A 207 7.37 2.97 -9.36
CA SER A 207 8.04 3.34 -8.10
C SER A 207 9.47 3.84 -8.27
N TRP A 208 10.23 3.25 -9.18
CA TRP A 208 11.61 3.64 -9.46
C TRP A 208 11.68 5.00 -10.18
N LEU A 209 10.79 5.23 -11.17
CA LEU A 209 10.66 6.53 -11.85
C LEU A 209 10.37 7.66 -10.86
N LEU A 210 9.43 7.44 -9.94
CA LEU A 210 9.11 8.42 -8.90
C LEU A 210 10.29 8.74 -7.99
N GLN A 211 11.14 7.75 -7.68
CA GLN A 211 12.37 8.01 -6.94
C GLN A 211 13.34 8.88 -7.76
N GLN A 212 13.41 8.70 -9.07
CA GLN A 212 14.24 9.58 -9.92
C GLN A 212 13.72 11.02 -9.89
N ALA A 213 12.40 11.23 -9.75
CA ALA A 213 11.85 12.56 -9.55
C ALA A 213 12.38 13.22 -8.26
N VAL A 214 12.49 12.48 -7.15
CA VAL A 214 13.06 12.98 -5.89
C VAL A 214 14.55 13.29 -6.04
N ASP A 215 15.29 12.40 -6.71
CA ASP A 215 16.74 12.49 -6.83
C ASP A 215 17.19 13.60 -7.79
N LEU A 216 16.41 13.89 -8.85
CA LEU A 216 16.85 14.72 -9.98
C LEU A 216 16.11 16.06 -10.10
N LEU A 217 14.88 16.17 -9.58
CA LEU A 217 14.08 17.40 -9.73
C LEU A 217 14.15 18.29 -8.49
N PRO A 218 13.98 19.62 -8.66
CA PRO A 218 13.68 20.51 -7.56
C PRO A 218 12.48 20.01 -6.74
N ARG A 219 12.57 20.11 -5.41
CA ARG A 219 11.55 19.61 -4.47
C ARG A 219 10.10 19.93 -4.85
N PRO A 220 9.74 21.16 -5.27
CA PRO A 220 8.35 21.46 -5.63
C PRO A 220 7.84 20.66 -6.84
N LEU A 221 8.70 20.43 -7.84
CA LEU A 221 8.36 19.63 -9.02
C LEU A 221 8.28 18.14 -8.68
N ALA A 222 9.25 17.63 -7.91
CA ALA A 222 9.21 16.26 -7.42
C ALA A 222 7.90 15.99 -6.64
N ARG A 223 7.54 16.88 -5.71
CA ARG A 223 6.30 16.78 -4.94
C ARG A 223 5.06 16.72 -5.84
N ARG A 224 4.98 17.57 -6.86
CA ARG A 224 3.85 17.56 -7.82
C ARG A 224 3.72 16.21 -8.52
N VAL A 225 4.83 15.64 -9.01
CA VAL A 225 4.82 14.32 -9.67
C VAL A 225 4.26 13.24 -8.73
N TRP A 226 4.67 13.24 -7.46
CA TRP A 226 4.14 12.28 -6.47
C TRP A 226 2.67 12.55 -6.10
N GLN A 227 2.20 13.79 -6.09
CA GLN A 227 0.80 14.14 -5.79
C GLN A 227 -0.15 13.63 -6.88
N GLU A 228 0.25 13.69 -8.16
CA GLU A 228 -0.55 13.16 -9.28
C GLU A 228 -0.82 11.66 -9.16
N GLU A 229 0.08 10.92 -8.49
CA GLU A 229 -0.05 9.48 -8.27
C GLU A 229 -1.21 9.10 -7.36
N LEU A 230 -1.62 10.00 -6.45
CA LEU A 230 -2.83 9.79 -5.65
C LEU A 230 -4.07 9.69 -6.56
N GLY A 231 -4.11 10.47 -7.64
CA GLY A 231 -5.18 10.41 -8.65
C GLY A 231 -5.18 9.11 -9.44
N LEU A 232 -4.00 8.64 -9.86
CA LEU A 232 -3.87 7.35 -10.54
C LEU A 232 -4.32 6.21 -9.63
N VAL A 233 -3.77 6.13 -8.42
CA VAL A 233 -4.05 5.00 -7.52
C VAL A 233 -5.52 4.97 -7.10
N SER A 234 -6.15 6.14 -6.91
CA SER A 234 -7.60 6.22 -6.68
C SER A 234 -8.39 5.63 -7.86
N LYS A 235 -8.04 5.95 -9.12
CA LYS A 235 -8.68 5.33 -10.31
C LYS A 235 -8.47 3.82 -10.36
N MET A 236 -7.27 3.34 -10.04
CA MET A 236 -6.97 1.91 -10.02
C MET A 236 -7.79 1.18 -8.95
N LEU A 237 -7.97 1.79 -7.76
CA LEU A 237 -8.78 1.26 -6.67
C LEU A 237 -10.29 1.36 -6.94
N SER A 238 -10.74 2.35 -7.73
CA SER A 238 -12.13 2.38 -8.20
C SER A 238 -12.43 1.22 -9.15
N LYS A 239 -11.45 0.77 -9.96
CA LYS A 239 -11.61 -0.38 -10.86
C LYS A 239 -11.54 -1.72 -10.12
N ASP A 240 -10.51 -1.92 -9.28
CA ASP A 240 -10.38 -3.10 -8.41
C ASP A 240 -10.07 -2.66 -6.98
N ARG A 241 -11.13 -2.56 -6.17
CA ARG A 241 -11.09 -2.11 -4.77
C ARG A 241 -10.23 -3.00 -3.88
N ARG A 242 -10.01 -4.25 -4.29
CA ARG A 242 -9.22 -5.25 -3.55
C ARG A 242 -7.82 -5.44 -4.12
N ASN A 243 -7.38 -4.58 -5.05
CA ASN A 243 -6.04 -4.64 -5.60
C ASN A 243 -5.00 -4.24 -4.54
N PHE A 244 -4.39 -5.25 -3.90
CA PHE A 244 -3.40 -5.02 -2.85
C PHE A 244 -2.14 -4.30 -3.36
N HIS A 245 -1.79 -4.42 -4.64
CA HIS A 245 -0.67 -3.66 -5.22
C HIS A 245 -0.98 -2.17 -5.25
N ALA A 246 -2.19 -1.80 -5.65
CA ALA A 246 -2.63 -0.41 -5.65
C ALA A 246 -2.70 0.15 -4.22
N TRP A 247 -3.25 -0.59 -3.25
CA TRP A 247 -3.22 -0.19 -1.84
C TRP A 247 -1.79 -0.04 -1.29
N GLY A 248 -0.90 -0.99 -1.61
CA GLY A 248 0.51 -0.91 -1.22
C GLY A 248 1.23 0.27 -1.87
N TYR A 249 0.94 0.54 -3.14
CA TYR A 249 1.46 1.68 -3.87
C TYR A 249 0.96 3.01 -3.28
N ARG A 250 -0.33 3.11 -2.93
CA ARG A 250 -0.89 4.30 -2.26
C ARG A 250 -0.16 4.59 -0.96
N ARG A 251 0.03 3.59 -0.09
CA ARG A 251 0.78 3.74 1.17
C ARG A 251 2.21 4.26 0.93
N LYS A 252 2.88 3.75 -0.10
CA LYS A 252 4.21 4.24 -0.48
C LYS A 252 4.18 5.71 -0.94
N VAL A 253 3.21 6.07 -1.80
CA VAL A 253 3.04 7.44 -2.28
C VAL A 253 2.82 8.40 -1.11
N VAL A 254 1.91 8.06 -0.20
CA VAL A 254 1.66 8.82 1.03
C VAL A 254 2.93 8.96 1.87
N ALA A 255 3.62 7.85 2.17
CA ALA A 255 4.82 7.89 3.00
C ALA A 255 5.93 8.79 2.42
N VAL A 256 6.12 8.81 1.10
CA VAL A 256 7.11 9.71 0.48
C VAL A 256 6.60 11.16 0.44
N LEU A 257 5.30 11.40 0.20
CA LEU A 257 4.70 12.73 0.25
C LEU A 257 4.78 13.37 1.63
N GLU A 258 4.73 12.58 2.70
CA GLU A 258 4.91 12.97 4.11
C GLU A 258 6.38 13.17 4.50
N SER A 259 7.32 12.64 3.70
CA SER A 259 8.74 12.66 4.05
C SER A 259 9.38 14.05 3.98
N ALA A 260 10.44 14.24 4.76
CA ALA A 260 11.26 15.45 4.73
C ALA A 260 11.87 15.74 3.33
N ALA A 261 12.11 14.69 2.52
CA ALA A 261 12.62 14.84 1.16
C ALA A 261 11.69 15.71 0.29
N LEU A 262 10.38 15.57 0.48
CA LEU A 262 9.35 16.33 -0.23
C LEU A 262 8.74 17.48 0.61
N GLY A 263 9.32 17.81 1.77
CA GLY A 263 8.80 18.82 2.68
C GLY A 263 7.34 18.53 3.07
N GLY A 264 7.05 17.27 3.33
CA GLY A 264 5.71 16.77 3.61
C GLY A 264 5.16 17.12 4.97
N GLU A 265 3.84 17.12 5.04
CA GLU A 265 3.06 17.11 6.27
C GLU A 265 2.22 15.83 6.27
N SER A 266 1.72 15.44 7.44
CA SER A 266 0.89 14.24 7.59
C SER A 266 -0.37 14.34 6.72
N LEU A 267 -0.66 13.24 6.04
CA LEU A 267 -1.86 13.02 5.27
C LEU A 267 -2.86 12.11 6.00
N VAL A 268 -2.63 11.81 7.30
CA VAL A 268 -3.41 10.81 8.07
C VAL A 268 -4.91 11.07 8.01
N GLU A 269 -5.32 12.33 8.12
CA GLU A 269 -6.73 12.74 8.07
C GLU A 269 -7.34 12.45 6.70
N SER A 270 -6.64 12.84 5.63
CA SER A 270 -7.12 12.63 4.26
C SER A 270 -7.14 11.15 3.88
N GLU A 271 -6.17 10.36 4.36
CA GLU A 271 -6.14 8.91 4.13
C GLU A 271 -7.21 8.19 4.94
N PHE A 272 -7.46 8.61 6.18
CA PHE A 272 -8.54 8.05 6.99
C PHE A 272 -9.90 8.35 6.36
N ALA A 273 -10.14 9.58 5.91
CA ALA A 273 -11.34 9.95 5.15
C ALA A 273 -11.46 9.16 3.83
N TYR A 274 -10.35 8.91 3.14
CA TYR A 274 -10.33 8.05 1.96
C TYR A 274 -10.81 6.63 2.28
N THR A 275 -10.39 6.03 3.41
CA THR A 275 -10.91 4.71 3.82
C THR A 275 -12.43 4.73 4.05
N THR A 276 -12.97 5.76 4.69
CA THR A 276 -14.43 5.94 4.85
C THR A 276 -15.14 5.96 3.50
N SER A 277 -14.61 6.70 2.52
CA SER A 277 -15.19 6.75 1.17
C SER A 277 -15.18 5.40 0.47
N MET A 278 -14.10 4.62 0.65
CA MET A 278 -13.93 3.31 0.04
C MET A 278 -14.83 2.25 0.67
N ILE A 279 -15.09 2.34 1.99
CA ILE A 279 -16.02 1.48 2.73
C ILE A 279 -17.47 1.78 2.31
N LYS A 280 -17.86 3.06 2.27
CA LYS A 280 -19.22 3.46 1.84
C LYS A 280 -19.55 3.01 0.42
N MET A 281 -18.55 2.91 -0.44
CA MET A 281 -18.72 2.44 -1.81
C MET A 281 -18.88 0.91 -1.89
N ASP A 282 -18.27 0.17 -0.96
CA ASP A 282 -18.24 -1.30 -0.96
C ASP A 282 -17.90 -1.82 0.44
N LEU A 283 -18.93 -2.25 1.18
CA LEU A 283 -18.77 -2.78 2.55
C LEU A 283 -17.90 -4.04 2.59
N SER A 284 -17.85 -4.80 1.48
CA SER A 284 -17.00 -5.99 1.31
C SER A 284 -15.52 -5.67 1.07
N ASN A 285 -15.13 -4.39 1.10
CA ASN A 285 -13.76 -3.96 0.85
C ASN A 285 -12.85 -4.17 2.06
N PHE A 286 -12.42 -5.41 2.28
CA PHE A 286 -11.44 -5.77 3.31
C PHE A 286 -10.19 -4.87 3.33
N SER A 287 -9.71 -4.45 2.15
CA SER A 287 -8.51 -3.63 2.06
C SER A 287 -8.71 -2.21 2.62
N ALA A 288 -9.92 -1.66 2.51
CA ALA A 288 -10.26 -0.37 3.12
C ALA A 288 -10.39 -0.49 4.64
N TRP A 289 -11.08 -1.51 5.15
CA TRP A 289 -11.18 -1.80 6.59
C TRP A 289 -9.80 -2.01 7.23
N HIS A 290 -8.94 -2.80 6.58
CA HIS A 290 -7.57 -3.03 7.04
C HIS A 290 -6.72 -1.75 6.99
N SER A 291 -6.85 -0.94 5.94
CA SER A 291 -6.13 0.33 5.88
C SER A 291 -6.62 1.30 6.96
N ARG A 292 -7.92 1.29 7.25
CA ARG A 292 -8.54 2.11 8.29
C ARG A 292 -7.99 1.76 9.66
N SER A 293 -7.96 0.49 10.03
CA SER A 293 -7.46 0.04 11.34
C SER A 293 -5.99 0.42 11.57
N ASN A 294 -5.14 0.34 10.54
CA ASN A 294 -3.73 0.73 10.64
C ASN A 294 -3.50 2.24 10.81
N LEU A 295 -4.48 3.09 10.44
CA LEU A 295 -4.35 4.55 10.52
C LEU A 295 -4.82 5.11 11.87
N MET A 296 -5.67 4.39 12.60
CA MET A 296 -6.36 4.90 13.81
C MET A 296 -5.41 5.39 14.90
N SER A 297 -4.42 4.58 15.28
CA SER A 297 -3.50 4.93 16.39
C SER A 297 -2.76 6.23 16.06
N ARG A 298 -2.19 6.31 14.84
CA ARG A 298 -1.50 7.51 14.35
C ARG A 298 -2.42 8.72 14.28
N LEU A 299 -3.64 8.55 13.77
CA LEU A 299 -4.65 9.61 13.68
C LEU A 299 -4.96 10.22 15.06
N LEU A 300 -5.21 9.37 16.05
CA LEU A 300 -5.55 9.82 17.41
C LEU A 300 -4.35 10.43 18.13
N GLU A 301 -3.15 9.92 17.90
CA GLU A 301 -1.90 10.47 18.42
C GLU A 301 -1.62 11.87 17.85
N GLU A 302 -1.71 12.03 16.52
CA GLU A 302 -1.48 13.33 15.86
C GLU A 302 -2.55 14.38 16.22
N ARG A 303 -3.78 13.95 16.49
CA ARG A 303 -4.85 14.84 17.02
C ARG A 303 -4.60 15.29 18.46
N GLY A 304 -3.67 14.67 19.19
CA GLY A 304 -3.53 14.86 20.63
C GLY A 304 -4.80 14.46 21.38
N ALA A 305 -5.50 13.42 20.90
CA ALA A 305 -6.81 13.03 21.42
C ALA A 305 -6.73 12.58 22.88
N ASP A 306 -7.55 13.22 23.73
CA ASP A 306 -7.73 12.82 25.11
C ASP A 306 -8.59 11.56 25.25
N ASP A 307 -8.75 11.08 26.48
CA ASP A 307 -9.48 9.84 26.77
C ASP A 307 -10.96 9.91 26.36
N ALA A 308 -11.60 11.08 26.44
CA ALA A 308 -13.00 11.25 26.07
C ALA A 308 -13.17 11.19 24.55
N VAL A 309 -12.29 11.86 23.80
CA VAL A 309 -12.25 11.81 22.34
C VAL A 309 -11.96 10.39 21.85
N ARG A 310 -11.02 9.69 22.48
CA ARG A 310 -10.68 8.30 22.15
C ARG A 310 -11.81 7.33 22.43
N GLN A 311 -12.49 7.49 23.57
CA GLN A 311 -13.67 6.68 23.89
C GLN A 311 -14.77 6.91 22.84
N LYS A 312 -15.08 8.17 22.52
CA LYS A 312 -16.07 8.49 21.49
C LYS A 312 -15.69 7.93 20.12
N PHE A 313 -14.41 8.02 19.74
CA PHE A 313 -13.94 7.46 18.47
C PHE A 313 -14.17 5.94 18.40
N LEU A 314 -13.90 5.20 19.49
CA LEU A 314 -14.19 3.77 19.55
C LEU A 314 -15.69 3.49 19.41
N GLU A 315 -16.55 4.26 20.07
CA GLU A 315 -18.01 4.15 19.96
C GLU A 315 -18.49 4.35 18.51
N ASP A 316 -17.98 5.40 17.85
CA ASP A 316 -18.33 5.73 16.46
C ASP A 316 -17.87 4.62 15.49
N GLU A 317 -16.70 3.99 15.74
CA GLU A 317 -16.22 2.86 14.91
C GLU A 317 -17.00 1.56 15.16
N LEU A 318 -17.42 1.29 16.40
CA LEU A 318 -18.30 0.17 16.74
C LEU A 318 -19.69 0.37 16.11
N GLU A 319 -20.25 1.57 16.14
CA GLU A 319 -21.50 1.90 15.45
C GLU A 319 -21.39 1.68 13.95
N LEU A 320 -20.32 2.20 13.31
CA LEU A 320 -20.08 2.03 11.88
C LEU A 320 -20.08 0.56 11.45
N VAL A 321 -19.42 -0.33 12.20
CA VAL A 321 -19.37 -1.74 11.83
C VAL A 321 -20.67 -2.48 12.17
N ARG A 322 -21.38 -2.09 13.23
CA ARG A 322 -22.70 -2.66 13.56
C ARG A 322 -23.72 -2.34 12.47
N GLU A 323 -23.78 -1.10 12.01
CA GLU A 323 -24.63 -0.71 10.87
C GLU A 323 -24.31 -1.52 9.61
N ALA A 324 -23.03 -1.77 9.35
CA ALA A 324 -22.62 -2.60 8.22
C ALA A 324 -23.02 -4.08 8.40
N LEU A 325 -22.89 -4.63 9.61
CA LEU A 325 -23.28 -6.00 9.93
C LEU A 325 -24.79 -6.22 9.85
N ASN A 326 -25.61 -5.20 10.12
CA ASN A 326 -27.07 -5.26 9.95
C ASN A 326 -27.51 -5.42 8.48
N VAL A 327 -26.63 -5.11 7.51
CA VAL A 327 -26.95 -5.19 6.08
C VAL A 327 -26.14 -6.23 5.31
N GLY A 328 -25.01 -6.68 5.85
CA GLY A 328 -24.15 -7.69 5.21
C GLY A 328 -23.46 -8.64 6.19
N PRO A 329 -24.19 -9.30 7.10
CA PRO A 329 -23.60 -10.19 8.10
C PRO A 329 -22.91 -11.42 7.48
N GLU A 330 -23.11 -11.72 6.20
CA GLU A 330 -22.37 -12.76 5.48
C GLU A 330 -20.92 -12.35 5.13
N ASP A 331 -20.61 -11.06 5.13
CA ASP A 331 -19.31 -10.56 4.72
C ASP A 331 -18.26 -10.68 5.84
N GLN A 332 -17.32 -11.60 5.64
CA GLN A 332 -16.24 -11.85 6.59
C GLN A 332 -15.41 -10.59 6.94
N SER A 333 -15.31 -9.61 6.04
CA SER A 333 -14.48 -8.42 6.23
C SER A 333 -14.99 -7.57 7.39
N LEU A 334 -16.31 -7.49 7.53
CA LEU A 334 -16.97 -6.77 8.62
C LEU A 334 -16.66 -7.44 9.96
N TRP A 335 -16.76 -8.77 10.02
CA TRP A 335 -16.41 -9.53 11.22
C TRP A 335 -14.94 -9.44 11.60
N PHE A 336 -14.02 -9.44 10.63
CA PHE A 336 -12.60 -9.23 10.91
C PHE A 336 -12.34 -7.84 11.50
N TYR A 337 -13.04 -6.82 11.03
CA TYR A 337 -12.93 -5.46 11.55
C TYR A 337 -13.57 -5.32 12.93
N HIS A 338 -14.77 -5.87 13.11
CA HIS A 338 -15.45 -5.96 14.41
C HIS A 338 -14.56 -6.65 15.44
N ARG A 339 -14.01 -7.82 15.09
CA ARG A 339 -13.07 -8.56 15.93
C ARG A 339 -11.82 -7.76 16.27
N PHE A 340 -11.28 -6.99 15.33
CA PHE A 340 -10.16 -6.09 15.60
C PHE A 340 -10.51 -5.07 16.71
N LEU A 341 -11.68 -4.44 16.65
CA LEU A 341 -12.13 -3.48 17.67
C LEU A 341 -12.35 -4.14 19.04
N VAL A 342 -12.94 -5.34 19.06
CA VAL A 342 -13.15 -6.08 20.32
C VAL A 342 -11.81 -6.55 20.92
N GLN A 343 -10.90 -7.08 20.10
CA GLN A 343 -9.56 -7.48 20.53
C GLN A 343 -8.72 -6.29 21.04
N ASP A 344 -8.94 -5.08 20.49
CA ASP A 344 -8.32 -3.86 21.03
C ASP A 344 -8.67 -3.66 22.52
N MET A 345 -9.90 -4.01 22.91
CA MET A 345 -10.38 -3.91 24.29
C MET A 345 -10.02 -5.11 25.18
N THR A 346 -9.98 -6.32 24.62
CA THR A 346 -9.87 -7.57 25.40
C THR A 346 -8.46 -8.13 25.53
N GLU A 347 -7.56 -7.86 24.57
CA GLU A 347 -6.22 -8.47 24.52
C GLU A 347 -5.10 -7.52 25.00
N ALA A 348 -4.17 -8.05 25.78
CA ALA A 348 -2.92 -7.38 26.14
C ALA A 348 -1.79 -7.84 25.19
N ASP A 349 -1.71 -7.19 24.03
CA ASP A 349 -0.86 -7.60 22.90
C ASP A 349 0.28 -6.61 22.59
N GLY A 350 0.48 -5.61 23.46
CA GLY A 350 1.50 -4.57 23.29
C GLY A 350 1.24 -3.57 22.15
N ARG A 351 0.10 -3.65 21.45
CA ARG A 351 -0.28 -2.69 20.41
C ARG A 351 -0.78 -1.37 21.02
N SER A 352 -0.59 -0.27 20.29
CA SER A 352 -1.18 1.04 20.65
C SER A 352 -2.71 0.96 20.51
N LYS A 353 -3.41 1.01 21.64
CA LYS A 353 -4.86 0.84 21.72
C LYS A 353 -5.61 2.10 21.29
N ILE A 354 -6.86 1.95 20.83
CA ILE A 354 -7.74 3.07 20.47
C ILE A 354 -8.10 3.88 21.73
N ALA A 355 -8.42 3.21 22.83
CA ALA A 355 -8.77 3.84 24.11
C ALA A 355 -7.99 3.20 25.28
N PRO A 356 -6.66 3.48 25.41
CA PRO A 356 -5.79 2.77 26.34
C PRO A 356 -6.16 2.95 27.82
N ASN A 357 -6.72 4.11 28.20
CA ASN A 357 -7.09 4.44 29.57
C ASN A 357 -8.54 4.07 29.92
N LEU A 358 -9.25 3.39 29.01
CA LEU A 358 -10.62 2.94 29.27
C LEU A 358 -10.61 1.94 30.45
N SER A 359 -11.47 2.13 31.45
CA SER A 359 -11.51 1.22 32.59
C SER A 359 -11.95 -0.19 32.19
N ARG A 360 -11.51 -1.19 32.95
CA ARG A 360 -11.89 -2.59 32.74
C ARG A 360 -13.41 -2.78 32.68
N ASP A 361 -14.13 -2.11 33.58
CA ASP A 361 -15.60 -2.20 33.64
C ASP A 361 -16.28 -1.60 32.40
N LYS A 362 -15.73 -0.50 31.86
CA LYS A 362 -16.23 0.10 30.61
C LYS A 362 -15.96 -0.81 29.42
N ARG A 363 -14.75 -1.37 29.31
CA ARG A 363 -14.41 -2.36 28.25
C ARG A 363 -15.37 -3.55 28.31
N ALA A 364 -15.61 -4.10 29.50
CA ALA A 364 -16.52 -5.22 29.68
C ALA A 364 -17.98 -4.87 29.32
N ARG A 365 -18.41 -3.62 29.57
CA ARG A 365 -19.72 -3.12 29.09
C ARG A 365 -19.82 -3.11 27.57
N TYR A 366 -18.82 -2.60 26.86
CA TYR A 366 -18.83 -2.64 25.40
C TYR A 366 -18.90 -4.08 24.89
N VAL A 367 -18.05 -4.98 25.40
CA VAL A 367 -18.08 -6.40 24.98
C VAL A 367 -19.44 -7.04 25.24
N ARG A 368 -20.09 -6.77 26.38
CA ARG A 368 -21.47 -7.22 26.64
C ARG A 368 -22.47 -6.66 25.64
N CYS A 369 -22.42 -5.36 25.37
CA CYS A 369 -23.28 -4.74 24.35
C CYS A 369 -23.07 -5.35 22.95
N GLU A 370 -21.83 -5.66 22.58
CA GLU A 370 -21.55 -6.33 21.30
C GLU A 370 -22.09 -7.77 21.28
N ILE A 371 -21.96 -8.53 22.37
CA ILE A 371 -22.57 -9.88 22.47
C ILE A 371 -24.09 -9.79 22.32
N ASP A 372 -24.74 -8.87 23.03
CA ASP A 372 -26.19 -8.68 22.96
C ASP A 372 -26.64 -8.28 21.55
N GLY A 373 -25.96 -7.32 20.92
CA GLY A 373 -26.27 -6.91 19.55
C GLY A 373 -26.03 -8.01 18.51
N ILE A 374 -25.04 -8.88 18.71
CA ILE A 374 -24.82 -10.04 17.82
C ILE A 374 -25.89 -11.12 18.06
N LYS A 375 -26.41 -11.28 19.28
CA LYS A 375 -27.56 -12.15 19.56
C LYS A 375 -28.82 -11.64 18.86
N GLU A 376 -29.04 -10.33 18.77
CA GLU A 376 -30.14 -9.75 18.00
C GLU A 376 -30.07 -10.13 16.51
N LEU A 377 -28.86 -10.19 15.92
CA LEU A 377 -28.70 -10.66 14.53
C LEU A 377 -29.17 -12.11 14.32
N LEU A 378 -29.16 -12.96 15.34
CA LEU A 378 -29.66 -14.34 15.23
C LEU A 378 -31.17 -14.42 15.00
N GLU A 379 -31.93 -13.35 15.28
CA GLU A 379 -33.37 -13.33 15.01
C GLU A 379 -33.66 -13.43 13.51
N ASP A 380 -32.80 -12.84 12.69
CA ASP A 380 -32.92 -12.82 11.23
C ASP A 380 -31.91 -13.75 10.51
N TYR A 381 -30.79 -14.10 11.16
CA TYR A 381 -29.65 -14.77 10.55
C TYR A 381 -29.13 -15.96 11.38
N ASP A 382 -29.80 -17.11 11.31
CA ASP A 382 -29.41 -18.32 12.05
C ASP A 382 -28.44 -19.26 11.29
N ASP A 383 -28.16 -18.97 10.02
CA ASP A 383 -27.32 -19.78 9.13
C ASP A 383 -25.94 -19.16 8.83
N ILE A 384 -25.64 -18.01 9.45
CA ILE A 384 -24.38 -17.29 9.26
C ILE A 384 -23.36 -17.69 10.32
N VAL A 385 -22.37 -18.49 9.91
CA VAL A 385 -21.29 -18.99 10.79
C VAL A 385 -20.53 -17.88 11.54
N TRP A 386 -20.40 -16.70 10.95
CA TRP A 386 -19.61 -15.62 11.53
C TRP A 386 -20.21 -15.05 12.80
N ILE A 387 -21.55 -15.03 12.91
CA ILE A 387 -22.28 -14.61 14.10
C ILE A 387 -21.89 -15.52 15.27
N TYR A 388 -21.99 -16.84 15.08
CA TYR A 388 -21.63 -17.82 16.11
C TYR A 388 -20.14 -17.79 16.46
N LYS A 389 -19.25 -17.57 15.49
CA LYS A 389 -17.81 -17.40 15.76
C LYS A 389 -17.53 -16.18 16.63
N ALA A 390 -18.18 -15.06 16.35
CA ALA A 390 -18.03 -13.85 17.15
C ALA A 390 -18.59 -14.04 18.57
N LEU A 391 -19.77 -14.64 18.70
CA LEU A 391 -20.37 -14.97 20.01
C LEU A 391 -19.46 -15.89 20.82
N LEU A 392 -18.88 -16.92 20.20
CA LEU A 392 -17.93 -17.81 20.85
C LEU A 392 -16.69 -17.06 21.32
N ASP A 393 -16.02 -16.32 20.43
CA ASP A 393 -14.80 -15.56 20.75
C ASP A 393 -15.05 -14.56 21.89
N TYR A 394 -16.19 -13.85 21.89
CA TYR A 394 -16.47 -12.78 22.86
C TYR A 394 -16.99 -13.31 24.20
N THR A 395 -17.77 -14.38 24.20
CA THR A 395 -18.21 -15.05 25.43
C THR A 395 -17.02 -15.66 26.18
N ILE A 396 -15.99 -16.12 25.46
CA ILE A 396 -14.71 -16.56 26.06
C ILE A 396 -13.91 -15.37 26.61
N ALA A 397 -13.89 -14.25 25.88
CA ALA A 397 -13.07 -13.09 26.22
C ALA A 397 -13.60 -12.28 27.40
N LEU A 398 -14.93 -12.19 27.57
CA LEU A 398 -15.56 -11.34 28.58
C LEU A 398 -15.20 -11.72 30.03
N PRO A 399 -15.31 -12.99 30.48
CA PRO A 399 -14.91 -13.38 31.83
C PRO A 399 -13.43 -13.14 32.10
N LYS A 400 -12.57 -13.40 31.09
CA LYS A 400 -11.12 -13.14 31.16
C LYS A 400 -10.84 -11.65 31.38
N LEU A 401 -11.51 -10.79 30.62
CA LEU A 401 -11.43 -9.34 30.79
C LEU A 401 -11.89 -8.89 32.17
N GLU A 402 -12.94 -9.51 32.72
CA GLU A 402 -13.46 -9.22 34.06
C GLU A 402 -12.64 -9.87 35.20
N GLY A 403 -11.70 -10.75 34.87
CA GLY A 403 -10.88 -11.49 35.85
C GLY A 403 -11.69 -12.49 36.67
N ARG A 404 -12.73 -13.10 36.08
CA ARG A 404 -13.59 -14.11 36.70
C ARG A 404 -13.68 -15.37 35.84
N ALA A 405 -14.18 -16.45 36.42
CA ALA A 405 -14.60 -17.62 35.66
C ALA A 405 -15.90 -17.35 34.89
N PRO A 406 -16.14 -18.05 33.77
CA PRO A 406 -17.44 -18.04 33.09
C PRO A 406 -18.56 -18.50 34.05
N ASP A 407 -19.72 -17.88 33.96
CA ASP A 407 -20.91 -18.32 34.70
C ASP A 407 -21.67 -19.45 33.97
N ASN A 408 -22.67 -20.03 34.64
CA ASN A 408 -23.42 -21.16 34.09
C ASN A 408 -24.18 -20.81 32.80
N GLY A 409 -24.64 -19.56 32.68
CA GLY A 409 -25.31 -19.07 31.47
C GLY A 409 -24.33 -18.98 30.31
N GLU A 410 -23.16 -18.38 30.53
CA GLU A 410 -22.09 -18.30 29.54
C GLU A 410 -21.57 -19.67 29.12
N VAL A 411 -21.41 -20.63 30.05
CA VAL A 411 -21.02 -22.01 29.72
C VAL A 411 -22.07 -22.69 28.84
N THR A 412 -23.36 -22.46 29.13
CA THR A 412 -24.47 -22.99 28.32
C THR A 412 -24.46 -22.37 26.92
N ASP A 413 -24.31 -21.04 26.83
CA ASP A 413 -24.20 -20.29 25.59
C ASP A 413 -23.02 -20.80 24.74
N LEU A 414 -21.83 -20.98 25.34
CA LEU A 414 -20.65 -21.51 24.65
C LEU A 414 -20.90 -22.88 24.02
N GLY A 415 -21.58 -23.79 24.74
CA GLY A 415 -21.95 -25.10 24.21
C GLY A 415 -22.90 -24.99 23.01
N ALA A 416 -23.89 -24.08 23.08
CA ALA A 416 -24.83 -23.84 21.98
C ALA A 416 -24.13 -23.24 20.75
N TRP A 417 -23.31 -22.20 20.92
CA TRP A 417 -22.55 -21.58 19.84
C TRP A 417 -21.57 -22.55 19.19
N MET A 418 -20.91 -23.39 19.98
CA MET A 418 -19.99 -24.40 19.45
C MET A 418 -20.72 -25.41 18.56
N ALA A 419 -21.88 -25.90 18.99
CA ALA A 419 -22.68 -26.82 18.17
C ALA A 419 -23.04 -26.22 16.80
N GLU A 420 -23.45 -24.95 16.78
CA GLU A 420 -23.79 -24.24 15.54
C GLU A 420 -22.57 -23.98 14.66
N VAL A 421 -21.42 -23.58 15.22
CA VAL A 421 -20.17 -23.43 14.46
C VAL A 421 -19.76 -24.75 13.80
N ARG A 422 -19.89 -25.89 14.48
CA ARG A 422 -19.59 -27.22 13.89
C ARG A 422 -20.56 -27.58 12.78
N ARG A 423 -21.85 -27.26 12.95
CA ARG A 423 -22.89 -27.50 11.93
C ARG A 423 -22.62 -26.67 10.66
N LEU A 424 -22.25 -25.40 10.83
CA LEU A 424 -22.08 -24.45 9.74
C LEU A 424 -20.66 -24.44 9.13
N ASP A 425 -19.64 -24.95 9.83
CA ASP A 425 -18.24 -24.95 9.39
C ASP A 425 -17.53 -26.32 9.50
N PRO A 426 -18.10 -27.40 8.93
CA PRO A 426 -17.62 -28.76 9.12
C PRO A 426 -16.19 -28.98 8.60
N MET A 427 -15.75 -28.18 7.63
CA MET A 427 -14.39 -28.26 7.07
C MET A 427 -13.29 -27.89 8.08
N ARG A 428 -13.63 -27.24 9.19
CA ARG A 428 -12.70 -26.81 10.24
C ARG A 428 -12.94 -27.52 11.58
N ASN A 429 -13.63 -28.66 11.60
CA ASN A 429 -13.91 -29.40 12.84
C ASN A 429 -12.67 -29.71 13.69
N GLY A 430 -11.50 -29.99 13.08
CA GLY A 430 -10.27 -30.17 13.86
C GLY A 430 -9.88 -28.92 14.68
N ARG A 431 -10.10 -27.72 14.14
CA ARG A 431 -9.91 -26.46 14.90
C ARG A 431 -10.92 -26.35 16.05
N TRP A 432 -12.16 -26.76 15.83
CA TRP A 432 -13.21 -26.70 16.84
C TRP A 432 -12.99 -27.72 17.96
N ASP A 433 -12.49 -28.92 17.64
CA ASP A 433 -12.09 -29.93 18.62
C ASP A 433 -11.00 -29.39 19.57
N ASP A 434 -10.03 -28.63 19.04
CA ASP A 434 -8.98 -28.02 19.87
C ASP A 434 -9.53 -26.90 20.75
N LEU A 435 -10.41 -26.04 20.21
CA LEU A 435 -11.03 -24.95 20.97
C LEU A 435 -11.96 -25.46 22.09
N GLU A 436 -12.72 -26.54 21.85
CA GLU A 436 -13.57 -27.18 22.87
C GLU A 436 -12.74 -27.67 24.07
N LYS A 437 -11.59 -28.29 23.81
CA LYS A 437 -10.66 -28.73 24.86
C LYS A 437 -10.10 -27.54 25.63
N GLU A 438 -9.72 -26.47 24.94
CA GLU A 438 -9.22 -25.24 25.58
C GLU A 438 -10.27 -24.58 26.48
N CYS A 439 -11.55 -24.67 26.10
CA CYS A 439 -12.67 -24.13 26.87
C CYS A 439 -13.18 -25.06 27.98
N GLY A 440 -12.67 -26.30 28.07
CA GLY A 440 -13.16 -27.30 29.03
C GLY A 440 -14.60 -27.75 28.77
N LEU A 441 -15.04 -27.72 27.51
CA LEU A 441 -16.38 -28.15 27.07
C LEU A 441 -16.43 -29.65 26.70
N LEU A 442 -15.27 -30.33 26.68
CA LEU A 442 -15.08 -31.76 26.40
C LEU A 442 -14.44 -32.48 27.58
#